data_AF-A0A4D6LH77-F1
#
_entry.id   AF-A0A4D6LH77-F1
#
_cell.length_a   1.000
_cell.length_b   1.000
_cell.length_c   1.000
_cell.angle_alpha   90.00
_cell.angle_beta   90.00
_cell.angle_gamma   90.00
#
_symmetry.space_group_name_H-M   'P 1'
#
loop_
_entity.id
_entity.type
_entity.pdbx_description
1 polymer ?
#
loop_
_entity_poly.entity_id
_entity_poly.type
_entity_poly.pdbx_seq_one_letter_code
_entity_poly.pdbx_strand_id
1 'polypeptide(L)'
;MQQAIPYRSWQPLISSSPTTTHFTSSINNTNNTSFVSTKMVSNMVLENAVIVFARRGCCMSHVVKRLLLGLGVNPAMHEVEEKDEVAVIRELEAIVGSNENSMQFPAVFIGGKLFGGLDRLMATHISGELVPILKEARALWL
;
A
#
# COMPACT_ATOMS: atom_id res chain seq x y z
N MET A 1 -42.68 24.43 11.57
CA MET A 1 -42.01 23.20 11.10
C MET A 1 -41.10 23.58 9.95
N GLN A 2 -39.78 23.46 10.11
CA GLN A 2 -38.82 23.83 9.06
C GLN A 2 -38.77 22.70 8.02
N GLN A 3 -39.00 23.02 6.75
CA GLN A 3 -38.87 22.05 5.66
C GLN A 3 -37.39 21.85 5.33
N ALA A 4 -36.97 20.60 5.16
CA ALA A 4 -35.61 20.25 4.80
C ALA A 4 -35.25 20.73 3.39
N ILE A 5 -34.01 21.18 3.20
CA ILE A 5 -33.47 21.55 1.89
C ILE A 5 -33.38 20.26 1.03
N PRO A 6 -33.90 20.25 -0.21
CA PRO A 6 -33.86 19.06 -1.05
C PRO A 6 -32.41 18.72 -1.43
N TYR A 7 -32.09 17.43 -1.41
CA TYR A 7 -30.79 16.91 -1.79
C TYR A 7 -30.51 17.27 -3.25
N ARG A 8 -29.57 18.21 -3.47
CA ARG A 8 -29.11 18.60 -4.81
C ARG A 8 -28.18 17.48 -5.31
N SER A 9 -28.70 16.60 -6.15
CA SER A 9 -27.87 15.67 -6.91
C SER A 9 -26.95 16.48 -7.84
N TRP A 10 -25.65 16.42 -7.59
CA TRP A 10 -24.67 16.89 -8.56
C TRP A 10 -24.73 15.95 -9.77
N GLN A 11 -25.31 16.41 -10.87
CA GLN A 11 -25.13 15.78 -12.17
C GLN A 11 -23.79 16.27 -12.74
N PRO A 12 -22.84 15.39 -13.07
CA PRO A 12 -21.75 15.75 -13.97
C PRO A 12 -22.35 15.92 -15.37
N LEU A 13 -22.15 17.08 -15.98
CA LEU A 13 -22.42 17.31 -17.39
C LEU A 13 -21.54 16.37 -18.21
N ILE A 14 -22.16 15.35 -18.81
CA ILE A 14 -21.55 14.50 -19.83
C ILE A 14 -21.48 15.34 -21.11
N SER A 15 -20.31 15.91 -21.39
CA SER A 15 -19.95 16.37 -22.73
C SER A 15 -19.36 15.18 -23.49
N SER A 16 -20.14 14.67 -24.45
CA SER A 16 -19.74 13.59 -25.34
C SER A 16 -18.70 14.08 -26.36
N SER A 17 -17.44 13.70 -26.13
CA SER A 17 -16.41 13.56 -27.16
C SER A 17 -15.71 12.21 -26.94
N PRO A 18 -15.70 11.29 -27.93
CA PRO A 18 -15.06 10.00 -27.78
C PRO A 18 -13.55 10.18 -27.99
N THR A 19 -12.87 10.62 -26.95
CA THR A 19 -11.43 10.47 -26.86
C THR A 19 -11.19 9.33 -25.89
N THR A 20 -11.01 8.13 -26.42
CA THR A 20 -10.50 6.98 -25.68
C THR A 20 -9.11 7.34 -25.16
N THR A 21 -9.07 7.99 -24.00
CA THR A 21 -7.86 8.12 -23.20
C THR A 21 -7.63 6.75 -22.59
N HIS A 22 -6.87 5.93 -23.31
CA HIS A 22 -6.09 4.88 -22.67
C HIS A 22 -5.29 5.56 -21.55
N PHE A 23 -5.74 5.41 -20.31
CA PHE A 23 -4.91 5.70 -19.15
C PHE A 23 -3.70 4.77 -19.30
N THR A 24 -2.59 5.33 -19.77
CA THR A 24 -1.30 4.68 -19.71
C THR A 24 -0.94 4.62 -18.23
N SER A 25 -1.43 3.57 -17.58
CA SER A 25 -0.74 2.93 -16.49
C SER A 25 0.73 2.89 -16.91
N SER A 26 1.58 3.68 -16.26
CA SER A 26 3.02 3.46 -16.38
C SER A 26 3.30 2.18 -15.61
N ILE A 27 2.95 1.06 -16.25
CA ILE A 27 3.29 -0.29 -15.86
C ILE A 27 4.78 -0.33 -16.13
N ASN A 28 5.60 -0.13 -15.10
CA ASN A 28 6.91 -0.76 -15.13
C ASN A 28 6.65 -2.26 -14.99
N ASN A 29 6.42 -2.86 -16.15
CA ASN A 29 6.14 -4.27 -16.32
C ASN A 29 7.46 -5.01 -16.22
N THR A 30 7.99 -5.17 -15.01
CA THR A 30 8.95 -6.24 -14.76
C THR A 30 8.18 -7.53 -14.60
N ASN A 31 7.82 -8.12 -15.74
CA ASN A 31 7.44 -9.53 -15.83
C ASN A 31 8.65 -10.35 -15.39
N ASN A 32 8.71 -10.67 -14.10
CA ASN A 32 9.46 -11.83 -13.62
C ASN A 32 8.62 -12.45 -12.50
N THR A 33 7.59 -13.19 -12.91
CA THR A 33 7.05 -14.29 -12.10
C THR A 33 8.12 -15.38 -12.04
N SER A 34 9.19 -15.09 -11.32
CA SER A 34 10.25 -16.02 -10.97
C SER A 34 10.22 -16.10 -9.46
N PHE A 35 9.85 -17.27 -8.94
CA PHE A 35 10.13 -17.77 -7.59
C PHE A 35 10.86 -16.73 -6.73
N VAL A 36 10.10 -15.89 -6.02
CA VAL A 36 10.69 -14.81 -5.25
C VAL A 36 11.52 -15.49 -4.16
N SER A 37 12.83 -15.37 -4.22
CA SER A 37 13.67 -15.96 -3.18
C SER A 37 13.51 -15.12 -1.91
N THR A 38 13.53 -15.71 -0.72
CA THR A 38 13.53 -14.99 0.57
C THR A 38 14.60 -13.88 0.61
N LYS A 39 15.73 -14.07 -0.07
CA LYS A 39 16.77 -13.04 -0.24
C LYS A 39 16.29 -11.82 -1.02
N MET A 40 15.49 -12.03 -2.06
CA MET A 40 14.94 -10.95 -2.88
C MET A 40 13.92 -10.11 -2.10
N VAL A 41 13.02 -10.77 -1.35
CA VAL A 41 12.06 -10.05 -0.48
C VAL A 41 12.78 -9.25 0.60
N SER A 42 13.80 -9.83 1.23
CA SER A 42 14.61 -9.14 2.24
C SER A 42 15.33 -7.92 1.66
N ASN A 43 15.92 -8.05 0.47
CA ASN A 43 16.55 -6.92 -0.21
C ASN A 43 15.53 -5.80 -0.51
N MET A 44 14.33 -6.15 -1.01
CA MET A 44 13.28 -5.16 -1.24
C MET A 44 12.87 -4.39 0.02
N VAL A 45 12.86 -5.06 1.18
CA VAL A 45 12.58 -4.43 2.48
C VAL A 45 13.70 -3.52 2.95
N LEU A 46 14.96 -3.88 2.69
CA LEU A 46 16.14 -3.11 3.10
C LEU A 46 16.44 -1.92 2.19
N GLU A 47 16.18 -2.04 0.88
CA GLU A 47 16.45 -1.01 -0.11
C GLU A 47 15.44 0.14 -0.08
N ASN A 48 14.24 -0.11 0.45
CA ASN A 48 13.16 0.86 0.49
C ASN A 48 12.91 1.36 1.91
N ALA A 49 12.86 2.68 2.10
CA ALA A 49 12.50 3.28 3.38
C ALA A 49 11.08 2.87 3.83
N VAL A 50 10.15 2.76 2.87
CA VAL A 50 8.80 2.21 3.07
C VAL A 50 8.45 1.33 1.88
N ILE A 51 8.04 0.10 2.15
CA ILE A 51 7.50 -0.83 1.15
C ILE A 51 6.20 -1.46 1.65
N VAL A 52 5.26 -1.64 0.73
CA VAL A 52 3.96 -2.25 1.00
C VAL A 52 3.79 -3.46 0.10
N PHE A 53 3.63 -4.63 0.71
CA PHE A 53 3.22 -5.85 0.03
C PHE A 53 1.70 -5.94 0.05
N ALA A 54 1.09 -6.16 -1.10
CA ALA A 54 -0.37 -6.18 -1.20
C ALA A 54 -0.84 -7.15 -2.27
N ARG A 55 -2.00 -7.77 -2.05
CA ARG A 55 -2.70 -8.47 -3.13
C ARG A 55 -3.09 -7.50 -4.23
N ARG A 56 -2.86 -7.90 -5.48
CA ARG A 56 -3.28 -7.18 -6.68
C ARG A 56 -4.78 -6.91 -6.66
N GLY A 57 -5.18 -5.66 -6.92
CA GLY A 57 -6.58 -5.24 -6.92
C GLY A 57 -7.24 -5.12 -5.53
N CYS A 58 -6.50 -5.26 -4.43
CA CYS A 58 -7.04 -5.07 -3.08
C CYS A 58 -7.41 -3.61 -2.82
N CYS A 59 -8.65 -3.31 -2.43
CA CYS A 59 -9.06 -1.94 -2.11
C CYS A 59 -8.30 -1.35 -0.91
N MET A 60 -7.90 -2.18 0.05
CA MET A 60 -7.16 -1.74 1.23
C MET A 60 -5.74 -1.26 0.89
N SER A 61 -5.09 -1.83 -0.12
CA SER A 61 -3.77 -1.37 -0.55
C SER A 61 -3.81 0.02 -1.17
N HIS A 62 -4.90 0.36 -1.87
CA HIS A 62 -5.13 1.72 -2.35
C HIS A 62 -5.27 2.73 -1.20
N VAL A 63 -5.90 2.33 -0.08
CA VAL A 63 -6.00 3.18 1.12
C VAL A 63 -4.62 3.45 1.69
N VAL A 64 -3.81 2.41 1.91
CA VAL A 64 -2.43 2.54 2.40
C VAL A 64 -1.60 3.45 1.48
N LYS A 65 -1.64 3.19 0.17
CA LYS A 65 -0.88 3.98 -0.82
C LYS A 65 -1.28 5.45 -0.79
N ARG A 66 -2.58 5.76 -0.78
CA ARG A 66 -3.07 7.14 -0.74
C ARG A 66 -2.72 7.84 0.56
N LEU A 67 -2.82 7.15 1.69
CA LEU A 67 -2.45 7.70 2.99
C LEU A 67 -0.98 8.11 3.02
N LEU A 68 -0.08 7.19 2.64
CA LEU A 68 1.37 7.45 2.65
C LEU A 68 1.76 8.57 1.67
N LEU A 69 1.19 8.57 0.47
CA LEU A 69 1.40 9.67 -0.50
C LEU A 69 0.85 11.00 0.03
N GLY A 70 -0.30 10.99 0.71
CA GLY A 70 -0.88 12.19 1.33
C GLY A 70 -0.03 12.77 2.46
N LEU A 71 0.79 11.95 3.12
CA LEU A 71 1.78 12.35 4.12
C LEU A 71 3.11 12.82 3.50
N GLY A 72 3.24 12.81 2.17
CA GLY A 72 4.46 13.19 1.46
C GLY A 72 5.51 12.08 1.37
N VAL A 73 5.17 10.84 1.69
CA VAL A 73 6.06 9.67 1.55
C VAL A 73 5.86 9.04 0.17
N ASN A 74 6.94 8.55 -0.45
CA ASN A 74 6.88 7.77 -1.68
C ASN A 74 7.10 6.26 -1.38
N PRO A 75 6.04 5.48 -1.08
CA PRO A 75 6.20 4.07 -0.77
C PRO A 75 6.44 3.22 -2.03
N ALA A 76 7.32 2.23 -1.92
CA ALA A 76 7.37 1.14 -2.89
C ALA A 76 6.16 0.22 -2.72
N MET A 77 5.56 -0.21 -3.84
CA MET A 77 4.43 -1.14 -3.84
C MET A 77 4.85 -2.43 -4.53
N HIS A 78 4.70 -3.56 -3.83
CA HIS A 78 4.85 -4.89 -4.40
C HIS A 78 3.50 -5.59 -4.46
N GLU A 79 2.97 -5.73 -5.68
CA GLU A 79 1.69 -6.38 -5.92
C GLU A 79 1.88 -7.89 -6.09
N VAL A 80 1.15 -8.65 -5.28
CA VAL A 80 1.18 -10.11 -5.23
C VAL A 80 -0.09 -10.67 -5.87
N GLU A 81 0.06 -11.65 -6.74
CA GLU A 81 -1.08 -12.36 -7.31
C GLU A 81 -1.74 -13.26 -6.25
N GLU A 82 -3.06 -13.45 -6.34
CA GLU A 82 -3.82 -14.22 -5.35
C GLU A 82 -3.29 -15.65 -5.15
N LYS A 83 -2.87 -16.31 -6.24
CA LYS A 83 -2.27 -17.65 -6.22
C LYS A 83 -0.94 -17.73 -5.45
N ASP A 84 -0.22 -16.62 -5.36
CA ASP A 84 1.12 -16.53 -4.77
C ASP A 84 1.07 -15.92 -3.35
N GLU A 85 -0.10 -15.42 -2.91
CA GLU A 85 -0.30 -14.73 -1.63
C GLU A 85 0.22 -15.54 -0.44
N VAL A 86 -0.15 -16.82 -0.34
CA VAL A 86 0.27 -17.70 0.76
C VAL A 86 1.78 -17.94 0.75
N ALA A 87 2.39 -18.08 -0.44
CA ALA A 87 3.83 -18.30 -0.55
C ALA A 87 4.61 -17.06 -0.10
N VAL A 88 4.21 -15.87 -0.57
CA VAL A 88 4.86 -14.61 -0.21
C VAL A 88 4.68 -14.28 1.27
N ILE A 89 3.50 -14.51 1.84
CA ILE A 89 3.26 -14.32 3.28
C ILE A 89 4.21 -15.19 4.11
N ARG A 90 4.35 -16.47 3.76
CA ARG A 90 5.27 -17.39 4.47
C ARG A 90 6.73 -16.93 4.38
N GLU A 91 7.15 -16.36 3.24
CA GLU A 91 8.49 -15.80 3.11
C GLU A 91 8.68 -14.54 3.95
N LEU A 92 7.68 -13.65 3.98
CA LEU A 92 7.70 -12.45 4.83
C LEU A 92 7.76 -12.82 6.31
N GLU A 93 6.98 -13.81 6.75
CA GLU A 93 6.99 -14.32 8.11
C GLU A 93 8.36 -14.93 8.48
N ALA A 94 8.96 -15.68 7.56
CA ALA A 94 10.31 -16.22 7.74
C ALA A 94 11.38 -15.13 7.90
N ILE A 95 11.24 -13.99 7.20
CA ILE A 95 12.16 -12.84 7.33
C ILE A 95 12.00 -12.15 8.68
N VAL A 96 10.76 -11.99 9.14
CA VAL A 96 10.46 -11.33 10.42
C VAL A 96 10.81 -12.22 11.61
N GLY A 97 10.91 -13.53 11.41
CA GLY A 97 11.12 -14.50 12.48
C GLY A 97 9.86 -14.72 13.31
N SER A 98 8.69 -14.40 12.75
CA SER A 98 7.38 -14.63 13.38
C SER A 98 6.84 -15.96 12.91
N ASN A 99 6.62 -16.87 13.86
CA ASN A 99 5.99 -18.18 13.62
C ASN A 99 4.46 -18.10 13.68
N GLU A 100 3.92 -16.90 13.92
CA GLU A 100 2.50 -16.66 14.06
C GLU A 100 1.93 -16.25 12.71
N ASN A 101 1.28 -17.22 12.07
CA ASN A 101 0.70 -17.25 10.72
C ASN A 101 -0.43 -16.20 10.52
N SER A 102 -0.13 -14.94 10.83
CA SER A 102 -1.06 -13.85 11.12
C SER A 102 -0.83 -12.63 10.24
N MET A 103 0.19 -12.66 9.36
CA MET A 103 0.42 -11.53 8.46
C MET A 103 -0.65 -11.53 7.36
N GLN A 104 -1.39 -10.42 7.26
CA GLN A 104 -2.42 -10.23 6.26
C GLN A 104 -2.07 -9.05 5.36
N PHE A 105 -2.42 -9.14 4.07
CA PHE A 105 -2.28 -8.01 3.17
C PHE A 105 -3.33 -6.91 3.43
N PRO A 106 -2.95 -5.62 3.33
CA PRO A 106 -1.62 -5.12 2.98
C PRO A 106 -0.62 -5.20 4.16
N ALA A 107 0.59 -5.68 3.90
CA ALA A 107 1.69 -5.74 4.87
C ALA A 107 2.67 -4.59 4.61
N VAL A 108 2.87 -3.75 5.61
CA VAL A 108 3.67 -2.52 5.54
C VAL A 108 4.98 -2.72 6.28
N PHE A 109 6.09 -2.37 5.63
CA PHE A 109 7.41 -2.33 6.23
C PHE A 109 7.93 -0.90 6.21
N ILE A 110 8.55 -0.49 7.32
CA ILE A 110 9.11 0.85 7.51
C ILE A 110 10.52 0.69 8.08
N GLY A 111 11.52 1.32 7.45
CA GLY A 111 12.91 1.26 7.90
C GLY A 111 13.48 -0.16 8.00
N GLY A 112 13.06 -1.04 7.07
CA GLY A 112 13.50 -2.44 7.04
C GLY A 112 12.82 -3.37 8.05
N LYS A 113 11.82 -2.90 8.81
CA LYS A 113 11.11 -3.70 9.83
C LYS A 113 9.63 -3.83 9.51
N LEU A 114 9.01 -4.94 9.91
CA LEU A 114 7.56 -5.11 9.80
C LEU A 114 6.87 -4.06 10.68
N PHE A 115 6.15 -3.16 10.03
CA PHE A 115 5.30 -2.21 10.71
C PHE A 115 3.90 -2.79 10.96
N GLY A 116 3.35 -3.59 10.04
CA GLY A 116 2.10 -4.32 10.24
C GLY A 116 1.07 -4.08 9.14
N GLY A 117 -0.21 -4.26 9.45
CA GLY A 117 -1.31 -4.12 8.50
C GLY A 117 -1.88 -2.71 8.36
N LEU A 118 -2.99 -2.60 7.62
CA LEU A 118 -3.76 -1.37 7.51
C LEU A 118 -4.22 -0.86 8.88
N ASP A 119 -4.72 -1.73 9.76
CA ASP A 119 -5.28 -1.32 11.05
C ASP A 119 -4.26 -0.59 11.93
N ARG A 120 -3.04 -1.13 12.01
CA ARG A 120 -1.95 -0.50 12.76
C ARG A 120 -1.52 0.82 12.12
N LEU A 121 -1.50 0.90 10.79
CA LEU A 121 -1.19 2.13 10.06
C LEU A 121 -2.24 3.23 10.29
N MET A 122 -3.52 2.85 10.28
CA MET A 122 -4.61 3.79 10.56
C MET A 122 -4.56 4.24 12.02
N ALA A 123 -4.33 3.34 12.97
CA ALA A 123 -4.22 3.67 14.38
C ALA A 123 -3.09 4.69 14.65
N THR A 124 -1.89 4.47 14.10
CA THR A 124 -0.77 5.42 14.29
C THR A 124 -0.94 6.72 13.51
N HIS A 125 -1.66 6.70 12.39
CA HIS A 125 -2.03 7.93 11.69
C HIS A 125 -2.98 8.78 12.53
N ILE A 126 -4.03 8.16 13.09
CA ILE A 126 -5.02 8.85 13.94
C ILE A 126 -4.37 9.37 15.22
N SER A 127 -3.44 8.61 15.82
CA SER A 127 -2.74 9.04 17.03
C SER A 127 -1.66 10.10 16.79
N GLY A 128 -1.31 10.39 15.53
CA GLY A 128 -0.25 11.33 15.16
C GLY A 128 1.18 10.77 15.22
N GLU A 129 1.35 9.51 15.63
CA GLU A 129 2.66 8.86 15.83
C GLU A 129 3.31 8.41 14.51
N LEU A 130 2.52 8.30 13.44
CA LEU A 130 3.03 7.80 12.15
C LEU A 130 4.10 8.72 11.54
N VAL A 131 3.94 10.04 11.63
CA VAL A 131 4.89 11.00 11.06
C VAL A 131 6.27 10.91 11.72
N PRO A 132 6.39 10.92 13.07
CA PRO A 132 7.67 10.67 13.76
C PRO A 132 8.37 9.39 13.31
N ILE A 133 7.63 8.27 13.21
CA ILE A 133 8.18 6.98 12.80
C ILE A 133 8.73 7.03 11.37
N LEU A 134 8.00 7.67 10.46
CA LEU A 134 8.42 7.82 9.08
C LEU A 134 9.64 8.76 8.94
N LYS A 135 9.80 9.76 9.83
CA LYS A 135 10.99 10.61 9.88
C LYS A 135 12.22 9.82 10.32
N GLU A 136 12.09 9.02 11.37
CA GLU A 136 13.18 8.15 11.86
C GLU A 136 13.66 7.19 10.76
N ALA A 137 12.72 6.64 10.00
CA ALA A 137 13.00 5.79 8.85
C ALA A 137 13.52 6.53 7.60
N ARG A 138 13.69 7.86 7.66
CA ARG A 138 14.10 8.73 6.55
C ARG A 138 13.19 8.62 5.32
N ALA A 139 11.92 8.29 5.56
CA ALA A 139 10.90 8.19 4.52
C ALA A 139 10.32 9.55 4.12
N LEU A 140 10.49 10.57 4.97
CA LEU A 140 10.19 11.96 4.68
C LEU A 140 11.34 12.89 5.09
N TRP A 141 11.52 13.95 4.33
CA TRP A 141 12.54 14.99 4.54
C TRP A 141 11.84 16.27 5.01
N LEU A 142 11.53 16.37 6.31
CA LEU A 142 11.04 17.60 6.97
C LEU A 142 11.72 17.80 8.32
#